data_AF-A0A6A0AM04-F1
#
_entry.id   AF-A0A6A0AM04-F1
#
_cell.length_a   1.000
_cell.length_b   1.000
_cell.length_c   1.000
_cell.angle_alpha   90.00
_cell.angle_beta   90.00
_cell.angle_gamma   90.00
#
_symmetry.space_group_name_H-M   'P 1'
#
loop_
_entity.id
_entity.type
_entity.pdbx_description
1 polymer ?
#
loop_
_entity_poly.entity_id
_entity_poly.type
_entity_poly.pdbx_seq_one_letter_code
_entity_poly.pdbx_strand_id
1 'polypeptide(L)' 'KANPENRTEACRRLELKLTTCIAERHAASEADEHRRCYNKVFLTGLYNGLGHCIPYEEAMKQALRSKGLYPV' A
#
# COMPACT_ATOMS: atom_id res chain seq x y z
N LYS A 1 4.45 15.15 -23.03
CA LYS A 1 3.12 14.51 -22.80
C LYS A 1 3.31 13.41 -21.76
N ALA A 2 2.58 13.41 -20.65
CA ALA A 2 2.68 12.35 -19.66
C ALA A 2 2.06 11.05 -20.22
N ASN A 3 2.84 9.96 -20.26
CA ASN A 3 2.35 8.64 -20.67
C ASN A 3 1.16 8.24 -19.76
N PRO A 4 -0.02 7.88 -20.30
CA PRO A 4 -1.17 7.42 -19.49
C PRO A 4 -0.81 6.31 -18.50
N GLU A 5 0.07 5.37 -18.88
CA GLU A 5 0.54 4.29 -18.00
C GLU A 5 1.29 4.83 -16.77
N ASN A 6 2.08 5.90 -16.94
CA ASN A 6 2.77 6.56 -15.83
C ASN A 6 1.79 7.28 -14.88
N ARG A 7 0.62 7.71 -15.37
CA ARG A 7 -0.40 8.36 -14.54
C ARG A 7 -1.13 7.34 -13.66
N THR A 8 -1.53 6.21 -14.21
CA THR A 8 -2.16 5.13 -13.45
C THR A 8 -1.23 4.61 -12.36
N GLU A 9 0.05 4.40 -12.69
CA GLU A 9 1.05 3.99 -11.71
C GLU A 9 1.28 5.06 -10.63
N ALA A 10 1.37 6.34 -11.01
CA ALA A 10 1.52 7.43 -10.05
C ALA A 10 0.33 7.52 -9.09
N CYS A 11 -0.91 7.37 -9.57
CA CYS A 11 -2.11 7.35 -8.73
C CYS A 11 -2.08 6.17 -7.76
N ARG A 12 -1.72 4.97 -8.22
CA ARG A 12 -1.63 3.78 -7.35
C ARG A 12 -0.55 3.93 -6.27
N ARG A 13 0.59 4.54 -6.59
CA ARG A 13 1.65 4.84 -5.60
C ARG A 13 1.17 5.86 -4.56
N LEU A 14 0.42 6.88 -4.98
CA LEU A 14 -0.14 7.88 -4.08
C LEU A 14 -1.19 7.27 -3.16
N GLU A 15 -2.11 6.48 -3.71
CA GLU A 15 -3.12 5.73 -2.95
C GLU A 15 -2.48 4.85 -1.89
N LEU A 16 -1.45 4.08 -2.25
CA LEU A 16 -0.73 3.23 -1.30
C LEU A 16 -0.09 4.05 -0.17
N LYS A 17 0.61 5.14 -0.49
CA LYS A 17 1.22 6.02 0.52
C LYS A 17 0.19 6.60 1.48
N LEU A 18 -0.95 7.07 0.97
CA LEU A 18 -2.04 7.60 1.80
C LEU A 18 -2.63 6.50 2.69
N THR A 19 -2.90 5.33 2.12
CA THR A 19 -3.40 4.15 2.84
C THR A 19 -2.47 3.78 3.98
N THR A 20 -1.17 3.65 3.73
CA THR A 20 -0.17 3.34 4.76
C THR A 20 -0.13 4.41 5.85
N CYS A 21 -0.13 5.70 5.50
CA CYS A 21 -0.09 6.79 6.48
C CYS A 21 -1.30 6.78 7.43
N ILE A 22 -2.50 6.50 6.90
CA ILE A 22 -3.71 6.38 7.73
C ILE A 22 -3.66 5.08 8.55
N ALA A 23 -3.22 3.97 7.95
CA ALA A 23 -3.09 2.68 8.60
C ALA A 23 -2.08 2.70 9.76
N GLU A 24 -0.99 3.46 9.68
CA GLU A 24 -0.04 3.62 10.80
C GLU A 24 -0.70 4.10 12.11
N ARG A 25 -1.80 4.86 11.99
CA ARG A 25 -2.55 5.38 13.14
C ARG A 25 -3.77 4.53 13.50
N HIS A 26 -4.38 3.91 12.51
CA HIS A 26 -5.71 3.29 12.66
C HIS A 26 -5.75 1.80 12.36
N ALA A 27 -4.70 1.20 11.81
CA ALA A 27 -4.56 -0.23 11.48
C ALA A 27 -3.08 -0.63 11.59
N ALA A 28 -2.48 -0.36 12.76
CA ALA A 28 -1.03 -0.42 12.96
C ALA A 28 -0.45 -1.83 12.75
N SER A 29 -1.21 -2.88 13.07
CA SER A 29 -0.86 -4.27 12.80
C SER A 29 -0.65 -4.52 11.30
N GLU A 30 -1.63 -4.14 10.49
CA GLU A 30 -1.64 -4.33 9.04
C GLU A 30 -0.58 -3.44 8.37
N ALA A 31 -0.38 -2.23 8.89
CA ALA A 31 0.68 -1.34 8.44
C ALA A 31 2.08 -1.92 8.72
N ASP A 32 2.29 -2.56 9.87
CA ASP A 32 3.57 -3.20 10.19
C ASP A 32 3.84 -4.43 9.30
N GLU A 33 2.83 -5.24 9.01
CA GLU A 33 2.96 -6.36 8.07
C GLU A 33 3.32 -5.90 6.65
N HIS A 34 2.64 -4.85 6.17
CA HIS A 34 2.98 -4.24 4.89
C HIS A 34 4.42 -3.71 4.88
N ARG A 35 4.84 -3.04 5.95
CA ARG A 35 6.22 -2.54 6.11
C ARG A 35 7.25 -3.67 6.12
N ARG A 36 6.98 -4.78 6.80
CA ARG A 36 7.84 -5.97 6.81
C ARG A 36 7.97 -6.58 5.42
N CYS A 37 6.84 -6.70 4.69
CA CYS A 37 6.85 -7.16 3.32
C CYS A 37 7.72 -6.25 2.45
N TYR A 38 7.47 -4.93 2.49
CA TYR A 38 8.20 -3.94 1.72
C TYR A 38 9.71 -3.98 1.99
N ASN A 39 10.11 -3.99 3.26
CA ASN A 39 11.52 -4.08 3.64
C ASN A 39 12.15 -5.38 3.14
N LYS A 40 11.45 -6.51 3.22
CA LYS A 40 11.95 -7.79 2.72
C LYS A 40 12.18 -7.75 1.22
N VAL A 41 11.23 -7.26 0.43
CA VAL A 41 11.37 -7.19 -1.05
C VAL A 41 12.39 -6.15 -1.50
N PHE A 42 12.53 -5.04 -0.75
CA PHE A 42 13.56 -4.04 -1.00
C PHE A 42 14.96 -4.63 -0.76
N LEU A 43 15.16 -5.33 0.36
CA LEU A 43 16.45 -5.92 0.74
C LEU A 43 16.86 -7.10 -0.16
N THR A 44 15.90 -7.87 -0.68
CA THR A 44 16.21 -9.01 -1.56
C THR A 44 16.36 -8.61 -3.03
N GLY A 45 16.21 -7.33 -3.37
CA GLY A 45 16.25 -6.86 -4.77
C GLY A 45 15.09 -7.39 -5.63
N LEU A 46 14.10 -8.06 -5.02
CA LEU A 46 12.91 -8.60 -5.69
C LEU A 46 11.79 -7.56 -5.85
N TYR A 47 12.08 -6.30 -5.54
CA TYR A 47 11.11 -5.22 -5.70
C TYR A 47 10.91 -4.88 -7.18
N ASN A 48 10.06 -5.66 -7.83
CA ASN A 48 9.64 -5.46 -9.23
C ASN A 48 8.41 -4.55 -9.36
N GLY A 49 8.11 -3.73 -8.35
CA GLY A 49 6.99 -2.79 -8.34
C GLY A 49 5.77 -3.21 -7.51
N LEU A 50 4.63 -2.57 -7.78
CA LEU A 50 3.36 -2.69 -7.06
C LEU A 50 2.67 -4.04 -7.29
N GLY A 51 3.11 -5.08 -6.57
CA GLY A 51 2.54 -6.42 -6.69
C GLY A 51 2.82 -7.36 -5.53
N HIS A 52 4.06 -7.35 -5.01
CA HIS A 52 4.49 -8.35 -4.03
C HIS A 52 3.79 -8.25 -2.68
N CYS A 53 3.36 -7.06 -2.29
CA CYS A 53 2.75 -6.81 -0.99
C CYS A 53 1.23 -6.60 -1.07
N ILE A 54 0.59 -6.90 -2.23
CA ILE A 54 -0.86 -6.73 -2.44
C ILE A 54 -1.71 -7.31 -1.29
N PRO A 55 -1.45 -8.54 -0.76
CA PRO A 55 -2.25 -9.06 0.34
C PRO A 55 -2.25 -8.15 1.57
N TYR A 56 -1.11 -7.54 1.87
CA TYR A 56 -0.96 -6.61 2.99
C TYR A 56 -1.55 -5.22 2.67
N GLU A 57 -1.49 -4.80 1.40
CA GLU A 57 -2.19 -3.60 0.93
C GLU A 57 -3.71 -3.74 1.13
N GLU A 58 -4.29 -4.86 0.71
CA GLU A 58 -5.73 -5.12 0.87
C GLU A 58 -6.13 -5.31 2.34
N ALA A 59 -5.27 -5.93 3.17
CA ALA A 59 -5.49 -6.02 4.61
C ALA A 59 -5.59 -4.62 5.25
N MET A 60 -4.68 -3.69 4.92
CA MET A 60 -4.77 -2.30 5.38
C MET A 60 -6.09 -1.64 4.92
N LYS A 61 -6.44 -1.77 3.63
CA LYS A 61 -7.68 -1.19 3.10
C LYS A 61 -8.92 -1.74 3.81
N GLN A 62 -8.99 -3.05 4.01
CA GLN A 62 -10.11 -3.70 4.69
C GLN A 62 -10.22 -3.27 6.17
N ALA A 63 -9.09 -3.17 6.88
CA ALA A 63 -9.04 -2.68 8.25
C ALA A 63 -9.46 -1.21 8.37
N LEU A 64 -9.16 -0.38 7.38
CA LEU A 64 -9.62 1.01 7.34
C LEU A 64 -11.10 1.13 6.94
N ARG A 65 -11.58 0.29 6.01
CA ARG A 65 -13.00 0.23 5.62
C ARG A 65 -13.90 -0.14 6.79
N SER A 66 -13.50 -1.12 7.62
CA SER A 66 -14.26 -1.50 8.82
C SER A 66 -14.38 -0.38 9.86
N LYS A 67 -13.52 0.64 9.75
CA LYS A 67 -13.50 1.85 10.59
C LYS A 67 -14.10 3.08 9.91
N GLY A 68 -14.58 2.96 8.66
CA GLY A 68 -15.10 4.08 7.87
C GLY A 68 -14.03 5.10 7.43
N LEU A 69 -12.75 4.72 7.47
CA LEU A 69 -11.60 5.60 7.16
C LEU A 69 -11.04 5.40 5.76
N TYR A 70 -11.67 4.53 4.97
CA TYR A 70 -11.27 4.25 3.59
C TYR A 70 -12.51 4.09 2.72
N PRO A 71 -12.51 4.62 1.47
CA PRO A 71 -13.63 4.49 0.56
C PRO A 71 -14.01 3.03 0.30
N VAL A 72 -15.31 2.79 0.14
CA VAL A 72 -15.84 1.48 -0.24
C VAL A 72 -15.47 1.19 -1.69
#